data_AF-A0A0D8XTN6-F1
#
_entry.id   AF-A0A0D8XTN6-F1
#
_cell.length_a   1.000
_cell.length_b   1.000
_cell.length_c   1.000
_cell.angle_alpha   90.00
_cell.angle_beta   90.00
_cell.angle_gamma   90.00
#
_symmetry.space_group_name_H-M   'P 1'
#
loop_
_entity.id
_entity.type
_entity.pdbx_description
1 polymer ?
#
loop_
_entity_poly.entity_id
_entity_poly.type
_entity_poly.pdbx_seq_one_letter_code
_entity_poly.pdbx_strand_id
1 'polypeptide(L)'
;MFCLKVQGYRISYKSYQIILGFCVPNDVLLCLRQEQSEFENPVQNVITVTAHEPAYLHCRVPKGTNHMVAWTRSSDQALLTAGKQSFTSDPRFQVSKKSDTDWILILR
;
A
#
# COMPACT_ATOMS: atom_id res chain seq x y z
N MET A 1 -4.63 5.17 6.53
CA MET A 1 -3.28 4.61 6.75
C MET A 1 -3.23 3.16 6.25
N PHE A 2 -2.48 2.90 5.19
CA PHE A 2 -2.31 1.57 4.58
C PHE A 2 -0.85 1.16 4.66
N CYS A 3 -0.58 -0.03 5.19
CA CYS A 3 0.75 -0.61 5.28
C CYS A 3 0.81 -1.81 4.32
N LEU A 4 1.80 -1.85 3.45
CA LEU A 4 2.06 -3.02 2.61
C LEU A 4 2.99 -3.98 3.33
N LYS A 5 2.71 -5.27 3.15
CA LYS A 5 3.55 -6.37 3.58
C LYS A 5 3.93 -7.18 2.35
N VAL A 6 5.21 -7.18 1.97
CA VAL A 6 5.70 -8.09 0.92
C VAL A 6 6.14 -9.41 1.58
N GLN A 7 5.66 -10.56 1.13
CA GLN A 7 6.09 -11.86 1.69
C GLN A 7 6.86 -12.72 0.67
N GLY A 8 8.08 -13.07 1.08
CA GLY A 8 9.06 -13.95 0.42
C GLY A 8 10.44 -13.77 1.07
N TYR A 9 10.71 -14.46 2.19
CA TYR A 9 11.93 -14.48 3.04
C TYR A 9 12.47 -13.14 3.61
N ARG A 10 12.18 -11.99 3.00
CA ARG A 10 12.40 -10.64 3.55
C ARG A 10 11.11 -9.85 3.45
N ILE A 11 10.62 -9.39 4.61
CA ILE A 11 9.39 -8.60 4.67
C ILE A 11 9.77 -7.13 4.46
N SER A 12 9.39 -6.58 3.31
CA SER A 12 9.48 -5.13 3.07
C SER A 12 8.15 -4.48 3.42
N TYR A 13 8.19 -3.56 4.37
CA TYR A 13 7.06 -2.72 4.73
C TYR A 13 7.14 -1.42 3.95
N LYS A 14 6.06 -1.06 3.24
CA LYS A 14 5.92 0.26 2.61
C LYS A 14 4.65 0.92 3.12
N SER A 15 4.78 2.16 3.55
CA SER A 15 3.72 2.89 4.21
C SER A 15 3.09 3.91 3.27
N TYR A 16 1.75 3.89 3.18
CA TYR A 16 0.99 4.81 2.36
C TYR A 16 -0.04 5.53 3.21
N GLN A 17 0.02 6.86 3.15
CA GLN A 17 -1.01 7.71 3.73
C GLN A 17 -1.86 8.34 2.63
N ILE A 18 -3.17 8.24 2.79
CA ILE A 18 -4.15 8.91 1.93
C ILE A 18 -4.62 10.17 2.67
N ILE A 19 -4.36 11.34 2.10
CA ILE A 19 -4.77 12.63 2.66
C ILE A 19 -6.02 13.12 1.93
N LEU A 20 -7.13 13.20 2.67
CA LEU A 20 -8.40 13.80 2.23
C LEU A 20 -8.48 15.23 2.76
N GLY A 21 -7.90 16.21 2.05
CA GLY A 21 -8.08 17.66 2.26
C GLY A 21 -7.69 18.31 3.61
N PHE A 22 -7.65 17.55 4.72
CA PHE A 22 -7.57 18.04 6.09
C PHE A 22 -6.70 17.13 6.99
N CYS A 23 -5.53 16.68 6.52
CA CYS A 23 -4.68 15.80 7.34
C CYS A 23 -3.63 16.58 8.13
N VAL A 24 -3.51 16.23 9.41
CA VAL A 24 -2.56 16.79 10.38
C VAL A 24 -1.15 16.24 10.10
N PRO A 25 -0.10 17.08 10.06
CA PRO A 25 1.24 16.66 9.63
C PRO A 25 1.91 15.54 10.47
N ASN A 26 1.52 15.36 11.73
CA ASN A 26 2.14 14.35 12.62
C ASN A 26 1.78 12.90 12.27
N ASP A 27 0.57 12.63 11.77
CA ASP A 27 0.13 11.27 11.42
C ASP A 27 0.86 10.71 10.19
N VAL A 28 1.34 11.60 9.30
CA VAL A 28 2.10 11.23 8.11
C VAL A 28 3.48 10.70 8.51
N LEU A 29 4.17 11.39 9.42
CA LEU A 29 5.52 11.02 9.85
C LEU A 29 5.56 9.68 10.60
N LEU A 30 4.54 9.42 11.43
CA LEU A 30 4.40 8.14 12.12
C LEU A 30 4.16 6.97 11.16
N CYS A 31 3.45 7.21 10.05
CA CYS A 31 3.24 6.23 9.00
C CYS A 31 4.53 5.92 8.25
N LEU A 32 5.25 6.96 7.80
CA LEU A 32 6.51 6.82 7.07
C LEU A 32 7.59 6.09 7.90
N ARG A 33 7.60 6.27 9.21
CA ARG A 33 8.49 5.55 10.14
C ARG A 33 8.30 4.03 10.17
N GLN A 34 7.17 3.52 9.71
CA GLN A 34 6.94 2.07 9.61
C GLN A 34 7.56 1.45 8.36
N GLU A 35 8.12 2.24 7.44
CA GLU A 35 8.83 1.72 6.28
C GLU A 35 10.09 0.98 6.72
N GLN A 36 10.10 -0.33 6.53
CA GLN A 36 11.25 -1.20 6.74
C GLN A 36 11.48 -1.94 5.43
N SER A 37 12.31 -1.36 4.57
CA SER A 37 12.69 -1.93 3.27
C SER A 37 14.14 -1.63 3.01
N GLU A 38 14.94 -2.64 2.65
CA GLU A 38 16.31 -2.43 2.17
C GLU A 38 16.35 -1.71 0.81
N PHE A 39 15.22 -1.68 0.10
CA PHE A 39 15.06 -0.98 -1.16
C PHE A 39 14.28 0.33 -0.96
N GLU A 40 14.88 1.45 -1.36
CA GLU A 40 14.19 2.74 -1.45
C GLU A 40 12.89 2.59 -2.26
N ASN A 41 11.82 3.28 -1.86
CA ASN A 41 10.59 3.27 -2.63
C ASN A 41 10.69 4.23 -3.82
N PRO A 42 10.73 3.74 -5.08
CA PRO A 42 10.73 4.64 -6.24
C PRO A 42 9.34 5.27 -6.49
N VAL A 43 8.38 5.07 -5.58
CA VAL A 43 6.98 5.49 -5.68
C VAL A 43 6.66 6.43 -4.53
N GLN A 44 5.75 7.39 -4.77
CA GLN A 44 5.25 8.30 -3.74
C GLN A 44 4.57 7.56 -2.58
N ASN A 45 5.06 7.78 -1.35
CA ASN A 45 4.52 7.23 -0.10
C ASN A 45 3.33 8.02 0.46
N VAL A 46 3.12 9.25 -0.05
CA VAL A 46 2.02 10.12 0.35
C VAL A 46 1.17 10.41 -0.88
N ILE A 47 -0.11 10.05 -0.80
CA ILE A 47 -1.07 10.20 -1.88
C ILE A 47 -2.15 11.16 -1.40
N THR A 48 -2.21 12.33 -2.03
CA THR A 48 -3.28 13.31 -1.80
C THR A 48 -4.35 13.12 -2.86
N VAL A 49 -5.58 12.89 -2.42
CA VAL A 49 -6.73 12.74 -3.32
C VAL A 49 -7.86 13.62 -2.83
N THR A 50 -8.64 14.13 -3.78
CA THR A 50 -9.91 14.79 -3.47
C THR A 50 -10.89 13.75 -2.95
N ALA A 51 -11.74 14.14 -1.99
CA ALA A 51 -12.83 13.27 -1.56
C ALA A 51 -13.68 12.86 -2.77
N HIS A 52 -14.10 11.60 -2.81
CA HIS A 52 -14.84 10.96 -3.92
C HIS A 52 -14.04 10.64 -5.20
N GLU A 53 -12.76 11.00 -5.27
CA GLU A 53 -11.87 10.54 -6.34
C GLU A 53 -11.15 9.24 -5.95
N PRO A 54 -10.96 8.30 -6.89
CA PRO A 54 -10.26 7.07 -6.59
C PRO A 54 -8.77 7.31 -6.31
N ALA A 55 -8.23 6.62 -5.31
CA ALA A 55 -6.81 6.64 -4.99
C ALA A 55 -6.10 5.40 -5.57
N TYR A 56 -4.91 5.61 -6.12
CA TYR A 56 -4.08 4.55 -6.72
C TYR A 56 -2.77 4.42 -5.96
N LEU A 57 -2.63 3.34 -5.21
CA LEU A 57 -1.43 3.05 -4.44
C LEU A 57 -0.58 2.05 -5.23
N HIS A 58 0.58 2.51 -5.71
CA HIS A 58 1.50 1.67 -6.46
C HIS A 58 2.53 1.01 -5.53
N CYS A 59 2.75 -0.28 -5.68
CA CYS A 59 3.80 -1.03 -5.00
C CYS A 59 4.66 -1.75 -6.03
N ARG A 60 5.92 -1.33 -6.15
CA ARG A 60 6.90 -1.99 -7.01
C ARG A 60 7.76 -2.98 -6.22
N VAL A 61 7.83 -4.21 -6.69
CA VAL A 61 8.73 -5.26 -6.19
C VAL A 61 9.92 -5.45 -7.14
N PRO A 62 11.09 -5.88 -6.64
CA PRO A 62 12.25 -6.18 -7.49
C PRO A 62 11.95 -7.23 -8.55
N LYS A 63 12.56 -7.10 -9.74
CA LYS A 63 12.50 -8.14 -10.77
C LYS A 63 13.25 -9.39 -10.30
N GLY A 64 12.75 -10.57 -10.67
CA GLY A 64 13.41 -11.85 -10.39
C GLY A 64 13.11 -12.44 -9.01
N THR A 65 12.24 -11.81 -8.22
CA THR A 65 11.75 -12.39 -6.97
C THR A 65 10.28 -12.81 -7.11
N ASN A 66 9.93 -14.02 -6.65
CA ASN A 66 8.55 -14.49 -6.56
C ASN A 66 7.85 -13.88 -5.33
N HIS A 67 7.92 -12.56 -5.20
CA HIS A 67 7.36 -11.85 -4.06
C HIS A 67 5.87 -11.61 -4.26
N MET A 68 5.09 -11.97 -3.25
CA MET A 68 3.68 -11.62 -3.17
C MET A 68 3.51 -10.31 -2.42
N VAL A 69 2.67 -9.42 -2.95
CA VAL A 69 2.31 -8.16 -2.29
C VAL A 69 1.02 -8.34 -1.51
N ALA A 70 1.02 -8.00 -0.23
CA ALA A 70 -0.17 -7.91 0.59
C ALA A 70 -0.41 -6.47 1.05
N TRP A 71 -1.67 -6.07 1.05
CA TRP A 71 -2.12 -4.76 1.51
C TRP A 71 -2.81 -4.93 2.85
N THR A 72 -2.30 -4.26 3.87
CA THR A 72 -2.89 -4.23 5.21
C THR A 72 -3.30 -2.82 5.56
N ARG A 73 -4.38 -2.68 6.33
CA ARG A 73 -4.77 -1.39 6.87
C ARG A 73 -4.02 -1.17 8.18
N SER A 74 -3.27 -0.08 8.29
CA SER A 74 -2.41 0.16 9.46
C SER A 74 -3.19 0.52 10.73
N SER A 75 -4.41 1.06 10.60
CA SER A 75 -5.24 1.45 11.75
C SER A 75 -5.70 0.27 12.61
N ASP A 76 -5.95 -0.90 12.01
CA ASP A 76 -6.51 -2.09 12.67
C ASP A 76 -5.79 -3.39 12.26
N GLN A 77 -4.70 -3.28 11.50
CA GLN A 77 -3.90 -4.39 10.98
C GLN A 77 -4.70 -5.39 10.13
N ALA A 78 -5.87 -5.00 9.63
CA ALA A 78 -6.69 -5.88 8.81
C ALA A 78 -6.02 -6.16 7.46
N LEU A 79 -5.98 -7.43 7.07
CA LEU A 79 -5.54 -7.84 5.73
C LEU A 79 -6.63 -7.47 4.72
N LEU A 80 -6.31 -6.55 3.81
CA LEU A 80 -7.23 -6.11 2.77
C LEU A 80 -7.14 -7.06 1.58
N THR A 81 -5.92 -7.27 1.07
CA THR A 81 -5.67 -8.13 -0.09
C THR A 81 -4.30 -8.80 0.05
N ALA A 82 -4.14 -9.98 -0.55
CA ALA A 82 -2.86 -10.65 -0.71
C ALA A 82 -2.76 -11.22 -2.13
N GLY A 83 -1.77 -10.74 -2.89
CA GLY A 83 -1.69 -10.99 -4.32
C GLY A 83 -2.96 -10.51 -5.03
N LYS A 84 -3.63 -11.40 -5.75
CA LYS A 84 -4.90 -11.11 -6.44
C LYS A 84 -6.14 -11.42 -5.59
N GLN A 85 -5.97 -11.92 -4.38
CA GLN A 85 -7.08 -12.30 -3.51
C GLN A 85 -7.45 -11.15 -2.57
N SER A 86 -8.75 -10.89 -2.45
CA SER A 86 -9.30 -9.93 -1.49
C SER A 86 -9.76 -10.64 -0.22
N PHE A 87 -9.39 -10.09 0.93
CA PHE A 87 -9.75 -10.58 2.28
C PHE A 87 -10.66 -9.61 3.04
N THR A 88 -10.88 -8.42 2.49
CA THR A 88 -11.87 -7.46 2.99
C THR A 88 -13.23 -7.66 2.33
N SER A 89 -14.31 -7.42 3.08
CA SER A 89 -15.68 -7.34 2.57
C SER A 89 -16.02 -5.95 2.01
N ASP A 90 -15.14 -4.96 2.22
CA ASP A 90 -15.33 -3.60 1.73
C ASP A 90 -15.03 -3.51 0.22
N PRO A 91 -16.04 -3.27 -0.63
CA PRO A 91 -15.91 -3.34 -2.10
C PRO A 91 -15.09 -2.18 -2.70
N ARG A 92 -14.75 -1.19 -1.88
CA ARG A 92 -13.96 -0.03 -2.28
C ARG A 92 -12.51 -0.39 -2.56
N PHE A 93 -12.00 -1.46 -1.96
CA PHE A 93 -10.63 -1.93 -2.14
C PHE A 93 -10.55 -2.93 -3.28
N GLN A 94 -9.77 -2.60 -4.31
CA GLN A 94 -9.53 -3.48 -5.44
C GLN A 94 -8.04 -3.56 -5.74
N VAL A 95 -7.53 -4.76 -5.96
CA VAL A 95 -6.13 -4.97 -6.34
C VAL A 95 -6.02 -5.28 -7.81
N SER A 96 -5.07 -4.64 -8.48
CA SER A 96 -4.74 -4.87 -9.87
C SER A 96 -3.24 -5.04 -10.04
N LYS A 97 -2.82 -6.00 -10.88
CA LYS A 97 -1.42 -6.24 -11.19
C LYS A 97 -1.13 -5.68 -12.59
N LYS A 98 -0.43 -4.55 -12.67
CA LYS A 98 -0.10 -3.89 -13.94
C LYS A 98 1.05 -4.59 -14.66
N SER A 99 2.02 -5.11 -13.92
CA SER A 99 3.14 -5.91 -14.44
C SER A 99 3.64 -6.89 -13.37
N ASP A 100 4.62 -7.74 -13.70
CA ASP A 100 5.20 -8.67 -12.71
C ASP A 100 5.81 -7.99 -11.49
N THR A 101 6.21 -6.73 -11.65
CA THR A 101 6.77 -5.92 -10.58
C THR A 101 5.82 -4.90 -9.99
N ASP A 102 4.77 -4.48 -10.70
CA ASP A 102 3.94 -3.33 -10.30
C ASP A 102 2.52 -3.76 -9.91
N TRP A 103 2.24 -3.63 -8.62
CA TRP A 103 0.95 -3.90 -7.99
C TRP A 103 0.26 -2.60 -7.62
N ILE A 104 -1.04 -2.53 -7.84
CA ILE A 104 -1.83 -1.32 -7.63
C ILE A 104 -3.02 -1.68 -6.73
N LEU A 105 -3.14 -1.01 -5.58
CA LEU A 105 -4.37 -0.98 -4.82
C LEU A 105 -5.16 0.26 -5.22
N ILE A 106 -6.39 0.02 -5.66
CA ILE A 106 -7.35 1.03 -6.05
C ILE A 106 -8.34 1.15 -4.90
N LEU A 107 -8.49 2.35 -4.38
CA LEU A 107 -9.54 2.71 -3.44
C LEU A 107 -10.57 3.57 -4.17
N ARG A 108 -11.83 3.18 -4.19
CA ARG A 108 -12.95 3.95 -4.77
C ARG A 108 -13.89 4.51 -3.71
#